data_AF-A0A0V1I4U8-F1
#
_entry.id   AF-A0A0V1I4U8-F1
#
_cell.length_a   1.000
_cell.length_b   1.000
_cell.length_c   1.000
_cell.angle_alpha   90.00
_cell.angle_beta   90.00
_cell.angle_gamma   90.00
#
_symmetry.space_group_name_H-M   'P 1'
#
loop_
_entity.id
_entity.type
_entity.pdbx_description
1 polymer ?
#
loop_
_entity_poly.entity_id
_entity_poly.type
_entity_poly.pdbx_seq_one_letter_code
_entity_poly.pdbx_strand_id
1 'polypeptide(L)'
;LNPLIIPEYGAHLLFNVLFLLSMQFGSLLWNVPLLSYHIHRYLNRPVMSVPGIYDPTTIMNADNLKRALREGWIKLAFYTISFFYYIYSMISIFMA
;
A
#
# COMPACT_ATOMS: atom_id res chain seq x y z
N LEU A 1 -6.08 -2.30 -16.48
CA LEU A 1 -6.26 -3.58 -15.77
C LEU A 1 -6.19 -3.29 -14.25
N ASN A 2 -7.20 -3.71 -13.50
CA ASN A 2 -7.54 -3.40 -12.10
C ASN A 2 -7.60 -1.89 -11.70
N PRO A 3 -8.77 -1.22 -11.80
CA PRO A 3 -8.92 0.19 -11.41
C PRO A 3 -8.78 0.42 -9.90
N LEU A 4 -8.78 -0.64 -9.09
CA LEU A 4 -8.75 -0.58 -7.62
C LEU A 4 -7.39 -0.20 -7.02
N ILE A 5 -6.32 -0.19 -7.82
CA ILE A 5 -4.96 0.13 -7.34
C ILE A 5 -4.82 1.62 -6.97
N ILE A 6 -5.50 2.51 -7.71
CA ILE A 6 -5.47 3.96 -7.42
C ILE A 6 -6.21 4.25 -6.10
N PRO A 7 -7.44 3.72 -5.88
CA PRO A 7 -8.08 3.75 -4.56
C PRO A 7 -7.25 3.15 -3.43
N GLU A 8 -6.53 2.04 -3.65
CA GLU A 8 -5.64 1.43 -2.63
C GLU A 8 -4.58 2.43 -2.13
N TYR A 9 -3.89 3.12 -3.06
CA TYR A 9 -2.88 4.10 -2.69
C TYR A 9 -3.49 5.31 -2.01
N GLY A 10 -4.66 5.76 -2.48
CA GLY A 10 -5.42 6.85 -1.86
C GLY A 10 -5.82 6.51 -0.42
N ALA A 11 -6.36 5.32 -0.19
CA ALA A 11 -6.74 4.85 1.14
C ALA A 11 -5.52 4.71 2.07
N HIS A 12 -4.41 4.14 1.57
CA HIS A 12 -3.19 3.99 2.37
C HIS A 12 -2.57 5.33 2.76
N LEU A 13 -2.59 6.31 1.84
CA LEU A 13 -2.14 7.66 2.12
C LEU A 13 -3.07 8.35 3.13
N LEU A 14 -4.38 8.20 2.97
CA LEU A 14 -5.37 8.72 3.92
C LEU A 14 -5.15 8.17 5.33
N PHE A 15 -4.92 6.86 5.49
CA PHE A 15 -4.62 6.26 6.80
C PHE A 15 -3.34 6.82 7.43
N ASN A 16 -2.28 7.02 6.64
CA ASN A 16 -1.05 7.63 7.14
C ASN A 16 -1.27 9.09 7.60
N VAL A 17 -2.08 9.87 6.88
CA VAL A 17 -2.45 11.23 7.28
C VAL A 17 -3.28 11.23 8.57
N LEU A 18 -4.22 10.30 8.71
CA LEU A 18 -4.98 10.15 9.95
C LEU A 18 -4.08 9.75 11.14
N PHE A 19 -3.11 8.84 10.94
CA PHE A 19 -2.14 8.50 11.99
C PHE A 19 -1.25 9.68 12.40
N LEU A 20 -0.89 10.53 11.44
CA LEU A 20 -0.15 11.76 11.71
C LEU A 20 -0.98 12.73 12.56
N LEU A 21 -2.27 12.90 12.24
CA LEU A 21 -3.18 13.75 13.01
C LEU A 21 -3.43 13.21 14.43
N SER A 22 -3.49 11.89 14.58
CA SER A 22 -3.66 11.20 15.88
C SER A 22 -2.36 11.06 16.69
N MET A 23 -1.24 11.65 16.23
CA MET A 23 0.09 11.56 16.85
C MET A 23 0.59 10.13 17.13
N GLN A 24 0.15 9.14 16.35
CA GLN A 24 0.60 7.75 16.49
C GLN A 24 1.88 7.50 15.68
N PHE A 25 3.01 7.98 16.20
CA PHE A 25 4.31 7.91 15.51
C PHE A 25 4.79 6.47 15.25
N GLY A 26 4.48 5.51 16.13
CA GLY A 26 4.87 4.11 15.96
C GLY A 26 4.23 3.46 14.73
N SER A 27 2.90 3.56 14.61
CA SER A 27 2.14 3.10 13.44
C SER A 27 2.60 3.83 12.17
N LEU A 28 2.86 5.13 12.26
CA LEU A 28 3.32 5.92 11.12
C LEU A 28 4.67 5.41 10.60
N LEU A 29 5.68 5.26 11.47
CA LEU A 29 7.02 4.81 11.08
C LEU A 29 7.01 3.40 10.46
N TRP A 30 6.12 2.52 10.94
CA TRP A 30 5.92 1.20 10.34
C TRP A 30 5.38 1.26 8.89
N ASN A 31 4.55 2.26 8.56
CA ASN A 31 3.94 2.38 7.23
C ASN A 31 4.76 3.22 6.23
N VAL A 32 5.71 4.04 6.72
CA VAL A 32 6.63 4.84 5.88
C VAL A 32 7.30 4.03 4.75
N PRO A 33 7.89 2.83 4.97
CA PRO A 33 8.54 2.08 3.90
C PRO A 33 7.56 1.64 2.79
N LEU A 34 6.34 1.27 3.15
CA LEU A 34 5.32 0.90 2.17
C LEU A 34 4.78 2.13 1.42
N LEU A 35 4.58 3.24 2.12
CA LEU A 35 4.12 4.50 1.53
C LEU A 35 5.15 5.05 0.53
N SER A 36 6.42 5.07 0.91
CA SER A 36 7.52 5.50 0.02
C SER A 36 7.65 4.57 -1.21
N TYR A 37 7.41 3.27 -1.05
CA TYR A 37 7.31 2.35 -2.19
C TYR A 37 6.15 2.70 -3.13
N HIS A 38 4.96 3.03 -2.62
CA HIS A 38 3.82 3.44 -3.45
C HIS A 38 4.09 4.76 -4.20
N ILE A 39 4.72 5.74 -3.55
CA ILE A 39 5.10 7.01 -4.19
C ILE A 39 6.13 6.76 -5.29
N HIS A 40 7.19 5.99 -5.00
CA HIS A 40 8.21 5.65 -5.98
C HIS A 40 7.62 4.90 -7.18
N ARG A 41 6.71 3.95 -6.93
CA ARG A 41 6.00 3.21 -7.98
C ARG A 41 5.14 4.13 -8.85
N TYR A 42 4.46 5.10 -8.24
CA TYR A 42 3.60 6.04 -8.95
C TYR A 42 4.41 7.01 -9.82
N LEU A 43 5.59 7.44 -9.37
CA LEU A 43 6.48 8.34 -10.11
C LEU A 43 7.21 7.66 -11.27
N ASN A 44 7.66 6.42 -11.09
CA ASN A 44 8.39 5.68 -12.11
C ASN A 44 7.50 4.93 -13.12
N ARG A 45 6.21 5.26 -13.19
CA ARG A 45 5.30 4.63 -14.15
C ARG A 45 5.50 5.24 -15.55
N PRO A 46 5.51 4.43 -16.62
CA PRO A 46 5.45 4.96 -17.98
C PRO A 46 4.10 5.67 -18.19
N VAL A 47 4.12 6.80 -18.90
CA VAL A 47 2.91 7.56 -19.23
C VAL A 47 2.05 6.73 -20.17
N MET A 48 0.84 6.37 -19.73
CA MET A 48 -0.13 5.59 -20.51
C MET A 48 -1.37 6.42 -20.81
N SER A 49 -2.02 6.15 -21.95
CA SER A 49 -3.24 6.82 -22.41
C SER A 49 -4.45 6.58 -21.51
N VAL A 50 -4.43 5.48 -20.74
CA VAL A 50 -5.51 5.09 -19.82
C VAL A 50 -5.00 5.21 -18.38
N PRO A 51 -5.81 5.73 -17.44
CA PRO A 51 -5.46 5.73 -16.02
C PRO A 51 -5.29 4.28 -15.52
N GLY A 52 -4.03 3.88 -15.35
CA GLY A 52 -3.64 2.56 -14.91
C GLY A 52 -2.13 2.51 -14.66
N ILE A 53 -1.69 1.60 -13.78
CA ILE A 53 -0.26 1.41 -13.49
C ILE A 53 0.34 0.29 -14.36
N TYR A 54 -0.50 -0.61 -14.87
CA TYR A 54 -0.08 -1.74 -15.67
C TYR A 54 -0.62 -1.65 -17.09
N ASP A 55 0.29 -1.72 -18.07
CA ASP A 55 -0.07 -1.91 -19.48
C ASP A 55 -0.54 -3.37 -19.67
N PRO A 56 -1.73 -3.61 -20.25
CA PRO A 56 -2.28 -4.95 -20.46
C PRO A 56 -1.38 -5.87 -21.29
N THR A 57 -0.53 -5.33 -22.16
CA THR A 57 0.39 -6.14 -22.99
C THR A 57 1.63 -6.56 -22.23
N THR A 58 2.16 -5.68 -21.38
CA THR A 58 3.40 -5.95 -20.62
C THR A 58 3.16 -6.79 -19.37
N ILE A 59 1.96 -6.76 -18.78
CA ILE A 59 1.63 -7.49 -17.55
C ILE A 59 1.50 -9.00 -17.76
N MET A 60 1.14 -9.43 -18.97
CA MET A 60 1.01 -10.86 -19.30
C MET A 60 2.35 -11.55 -19.52
N ASN A 61 3.47 -10.81 -19.60
CA ASN A 61 4.80 -11.41 -19.61
C ASN A 61 5.05 -12.14 -18.29
N ALA A 62 5.57 -13.37 -18.38
CA ALA A 62 5.75 -14.26 -17.24
C ALA A 62 6.60 -13.63 -16.12
N ASP A 63 7.65 -12.86 -16.46
CA ASP A 63 8.50 -12.18 -15.49
C ASP A 63 7.79 -11.02 -14.77
N ASN A 64 7.02 -10.22 -15.51
CA ASN A 64 6.23 -9.12 -14.95
C ASN A 64 5.09 -9.65 -14.07
N LEU A 65 4.45 -10.75 -14.47
CA LEU A 65 3.41 -11.40 -13.68
C LEU A 65 3.96 -11.96 -12.37
N LYS A 66 5.10 -12.67 -12.41
CA LYS A 66 5.77 -13.17 -11.19
C LYS A 66 6.14 -12.04 -10.24
N ARG A 67 6.64 -10.92 -10.77
CA ARG A 67 6.95 -9.72 -9.98
C ARG A 67 5.70 -9.12 -9.36
N ALA A 68 4.63 -8.93 -10.13
CA ALA A 68 3.36 -8.38 -9.65
C ALA A 68 2.72 -9.27 -8.57
N LEU A 69 2.77 -10.59 -8.73
CA LEU A 69 2.30 -11.54 -7.72
C LEU A 69 3.12 -11.43 -6.44
N ARG A 70 4.45 -11.44 -6.53
CA ARG A 70 5.32 -11.30 -5.36
C ARG A 70 5.05 -10.00 -4.60
N GLU A 71 4.86 -8.90 -5.33
CA GLU A 71 4.49 -7.60 -4.74
C GLU A 71 3.12 -7.66 -4.05
N GLY A 72 2.12 -8.31 -4.68
CA GLY A 72 0.81 -8.54 -4.08
C GLY A 72 0.87 -9.36 -2.78
N TRP A 73 1.65 -10.45 -2.76
CA TRP A 73 1.85 -11.29 -1.58
C TRP A 73 2.54 -10.54 -0.44
N ILE A 74 3.57 -9.74 -0.73
CA ILE A 74 4.26 -8.93 0.28
C ILE A 74 3.32 -7.89 0.88
N LYS A 75 2.53 -7.21 0.04
CA LYS A 75 1.53 -6.25 0.50
C LYS A 75 0.46 -6.92 1.36
N LEU A 76 -0.04 -8.07 0.94
CA LEU A 76 -1.02 -8.84 1.69
C LEU A 76 -0.48 -9.16 3.09
N ALA A 77 0.72 -9.75 3.18
CA ALA A 77 1.34 -10.06 4.45
C ALA A 77 1.53 -8.82 5.33
N PHE A 78 2.00 -7.70 4.76
CA PHE A 78 2.17 -6.45 5.49
C PHE A 78 0.85 -5.92 6.06
N TYR A 79 -0.22 -5.90 5.25
CA TYR A 79 -1.53 -5.44 5.70
C TYR A 79 -2.14 -6.36 6.75
N THR A 80 -1.96 -7.68 6.64
CA THR A 80 -2.43 -8.64 7.64
C THR A 80 -1.72 -8.45 8.98
N ILE A 81 -0.39 -8.28 8.99
CA ILE A 81 0.36 -8.04 10.24
C ILE A 81 -0.04 -6.69 10.85
N SER A 82 -0.14 -5.65 10.02
CA SER A 82 -0.53 -4.31 10.47
C SER A 82 -1.96 -4.29 11.01
N PHE A 83 -2.86 -5.09 10.45
CA PHE A 83 -4.23 -5.24 10.94
C PHE A 83 -4.29 -5.75 12.38
N PHE A 84 -3.55 -6.81 12.71
CA PHE A 84 -3.48 -7.31 14.09
C PHE A 84 -2.82 -6.30 15.03
N TYR A 85 -1.77 -5.60 14.57
CA TYR A 85 -1.11 -4.56 15.35
C TYR A 85 -2.05 -3.39 15.69
N TYR A 86 -2.86 -2.92 14.73
CA TYR A 86 -3.81 -1.84 14.98
C TYR A 86 -4.92 -2.23 15.95
N ILE A 87 -5.44 -3.46 15.84
CA ILE A 87 -6.41 -3.97 16.81
C ILE A 87 -5.80 -4.01 18.21
N TYR A 88 -4.58 -4.53 18.34
CA TYR A 88 -3.88 -4.56 19.62
C TYR A 88 -3.69 -3.15 20.21
N SER A 89 -3.22 -2.19 19.40
CA SER A 89 -3.04 -0.81 19.84
C SER A 89 -4.36 -0.15 20.26
N MET A 90 -5.46 -0.40 19.53
CA MET A 90 -6.78 0.13 19.87
C MET A 90 -7.26 -0.39 21.22
N ILE A 91 -7.14 -1.70 21.46
CA ILE A 91 -7.54 -2.33 22.73
C ILE A 91 -6.66 -1.80 23.88
N SER A 92 -5.35 -1.69 23.67
CA SER A 92 -4.42 -1.19 24.69
C SER A 92 -4.72 0.25 25.10
N ILE A 93 -5.11 1.11 24.16
CA ILE A 93 -5.49 2.50 24.45
C ILE A 93 -6.84 2.55 25.17
N PHE A 94 -7.79 1.69 24.78
CA PHE A 94 -9.10 1.63 25.43
C PHE A 94 -9.04 1.11 26.87
N MET A 95 -8.10 0.22 27.17
CA MET A 95 -7.89 -0.32 28.52
C MET A 95 -7.06 0.61 29.43
N ALA A 96 -6.35 1.59 28.87
CA ALA A 96 -5.55 2.56 29.60
C ALA A 96 -6.41 3.76 30.04
#